data_AF-A0A3M0ZK86-F1
#
_entry.id   AF-A0A3M0ZK86-F1
#
_cell.length_a   1.000
_cell.length_b   1.000
_cell.length_c   1.000
_cell.angle_alpha   90.00
_cell.angle_beta   90.00
_cell.angle_gamma   90.00
#
_symmetry.space_group_name_H-M   'P 1'
#
loop_
_entity.id
_entity.type
_entity.pdbx_description
1 polymer ?
#
loop_
_entity_poly.entity_id
_entity_poly.type
_entity_poly.pdbx_seq_one_letter_code
_entity_poly.pdbx_strand_id
1 'polypeptide(L)'
;AKVAALEAQAEQRKAPSGRVLEDWQREAMIARLRQESGPTKDVWFVRVANDPEAAAFERSLRSAFEEAGWRVRASKVAGFPLRAGVFFLAADETPPSYVDTALGALTDAGIEVSSGRGYRAFYEQRKRENPNWRGIDFAPDQDYVIAIGPAPKPEADEQ
;
A
#
# COMPACT_ATOMS: atom_id res chain seq x y z
N ALA A 1 -28.29 -29.78 -22.01
CA ALA A 1 -28.49 -29.05 -20.73
C ALA A 1 -27.31 -29.23 -19.75
N LYS A 2 -26.05 -29.08 -20.20
CA LYS A 2 -24.87 -29.20 -19.32
C LYS A 2 -23.86 -28.04 -19.48
N VAL A 3 -24.17 -27.07 -20.34
CA VAL A 3 -23.32 -25.88 -20.59
C VAL A 3 -23.84 -24.65 -19.84
N ALA A 4 -25.16 -24.53 -19.64
CA ALA A 4 -25.77 -23.43 -18.90
C ALA A 4 -25.57 -23.47 -17.36
N ALA A 5 -24.94 -24.52 -16.82
CA ALA A 5 -24.74 -24.68 -15.37
C ALA A 5 -23.36 -24.19 -14.87
N LEU A 6 -22.46 -23.79 -15.80
CA LEU A 6 -21.13 -23.26 -15.46
C LEU A 6 -21.07 -21.72 -15.54
N GLU A 7 -21.92 -21.09 -16.34
CA GLU A 7 -21.98 -19.62 -16.44
C GLU A 7 -22.68 -18.98 -15.22
N ALA A 8 -23.62 -19.70 -14.58
CA ALA A 8 -24.33 -19.20 -13.40
C ALA A 8 -23.52 -19.23 -12.08
N GLN A 9 -22.29 -19.78 -12.08
CA GLN A 9 -21.39 -19.74 -10.92
C GLN A 9 -20.32 -18.63 -11.02
N ALA A 10 -20.27 -17.90 -12.14
CA ALA A 10 -19.42 -16.73 -12.29
C ALA A 10 -20.05 -15.45 -11.70
N GLU A 11 -21.39 -15.40 -11.60
CA GLU A 11 -22.14 -14.19 -11.19
C GLU A 11 -22.29 -13.99 -9.66
N GLN A 12 -21.73 -14.86 -8.81
CA GLN A 12 -21.89 -14.79 -7.35
C GLN A 12 -20.59 -14.98 -6.56
N ARG A 13 -19.45 -14.59 -7.13
CA ARG A 13 -18.33 -14.16 -6.28
C ARG A 13 -18.71 -12.81 -5.70
N LYS A 14 -19.42 -12.83 -4.57
CA LYS A 14 -19.48 -11.70 -3.64
C LYS A 14 -18.04 -11.20 -3.51
N ALA A 15 -17.77 -10.02 -4.08
CA ALA A 15 -16.46 -9.40 -3.95
C ALA A 15 -16.10 -9.42 -2.45
N PRO A 16 -14.93 -9.94 -2.05
CA PRO A 16 -14.52 -9.82 -0.66
C PRO A 16 -14.64 -8.34 -0.31
N SER A 17 -15.35 -8.05 0.78
CA SER A 17 -15.86 -6.70 1.10
C SER A 17 -14.75 -5.75 1.59
N GLY A 18 -13.52 -5.98 1.13
CA GLY A 18 -12.31 -5.26 1.47
C GLY A 18 -11.15 -5.75 0.60
N ARG A 19 -10.13 -4.90 0.44
CA ARG A 19 -8.88 -5.26 -0.24
C ARG A 19 -8.21 -6.35 0.57
N VAL A 20 -8.13 -7.54 -0.02
CA VAL A 20 -7.36 -8.67 0.48
C VAL A 20 -6.55 -9.15 -0.71
N LEU A 21 -5.27 -9.42 -0.53
CA LEU A 21 -4.47 -10.00 -1.61
C LEU A 21 -5.03 -11.36 -1.97
N GLU A 22 -5.38 -11.54 -3.23
CA GLU A 22 -5.59 -12.87 -3.80
C GLU A 22 -4.26 -13.62 -3.87
N ASP A 23 -4.31 -14.96 -3.96
CA ASP A 23 -3.12 -15.80 -3.92
C ASP A 23 -2.11 -15.40 -5.01
N TRP A 24 -2.57 -15.16 -6.24
CA TRP A 24 -1.70 -14.75 -7.35
C TRP A 24 -1.08 -13.36 -7.12
N GLN A 25 -1.82 -12.42 -6.51
CA GLN A 25 -1.32 -11.08 -6.19
C GLN A 25 -0.20 -11.18 -5.16
N ARG A 26 -0.44 -12.00 -4.13
CA ARG A 26 0.52 -12.28 -3.07
C ARG A 26 1.78 -12.94 -3.62
N GLU A 27 1.64 -13.93 -4.49
CA GLU A 27 2.77 -14.61 -5.14
C GLU A 27 3.59 -13.64 -6.00
N ALA A 28 2.94 -12.83 -6.84
CA ALA A 28 3.60 -11.83 -7.67
C ALA A 28 4.38 -10.81 -6.82
N MET A 29 3.75 -10.31 -5.75
CA MET A 29 4.38 -9.41 -4.80
C MET A 29 5.63 -10.02 -4.18
N ILE A 30 5.53 -11.25 -3.63
CA ILE A 30 6.65 -11.94 -2.98
C ILE A 30 7.77 -12.22 -3.98
N ALA A 31 7.43 -12.64 -5.20
CA ALA A 31 8.41 -12.90 -6.26
C ALA A 31 9.22 -11.64 -6.57
N ARG A 32 8.58 -10.48 -6.70
CA ARG A 32 9.26 -9.19 -6.93
C ARG A 32 10.11 -8.79 -5.73
N LEU A 33 9.58 -8.88 -4.52
CA LEU A 33 10.29 -8.51 -3.28
C LEU A 33 11.54 -9.36 -3.06
N ARG A 34 11.53 -10.64 -3.45
CA ARG A 34 12.69 -11.55 -3.35
C ARG A 34 13.82 -11.21 -4.32
N GLN A 35 13.57 -10.40 -5.35
CA GLN A 35 14.62 -9.94 -6.27
C GLN A 35 15.57 -8.92 -5.61
N GLU A 36 15.14 -8.27 -4.52
CA GLU A 36 16.02 -7.39 -3.77
C GLU A 36 17.16 -8.21 -3.16
N SER A 37 18.40 -7.81 -3.45
CA SER A 37 19.61 -8.48 -2.96
C SER A 37 20.51 -7.56 -2.12
N GLY A 38 20.14 -6.27 -2.04
CA GLY A 38 20.81 -5.29 -1.21
C GLY A 38 20.71 -5.61 0.29
N PRO A 39 21.57 -4.95 1.09
CA PRO A 39 21.64 -5.17 2.54
C PRO A 39 20.42 -4.61 3.28
N THR A 40 19.66 -3.70 2.67
CA THR A 40 18.47 -3.07 3.24
C THR A 40 17.21 -3.61 2.58
N LYS A 41 16.30 -4.13 3.41
CA LYS A 41 14.99 -4.66 3.00
C LYS A 41 13.97 -4.26 4.04
N ASP A 42 13.78 -2.97 4.22
CA ASP A 42 12.93 -2.43 5.26
C ASP A 42 11.62 -1.91 4.67
N VAL A 43 10.50 -2.07 5.38
CA VAL A 43 9.19 -1.53 4.99
C VAL A 43 8.53 -0.80 6.15
N TRP A 44 7.86 0.31 5.83
CA TRP A 44 7.10 1.11 6.78
C TRP A 44 5.65 1.29 6.30
N PHE A 45 4.72 1.11 7.22
CA PHE A 45 3.29 1.28 6.98
C PHE A 45 2.71 2.40 7.82
N VAL A 46 1.78 3.13 7.22
CA VAL A 46 0.84 4.01 7.91
C VAL A 46 -0.55 3.63 7.44
N ARG A 47 -1.53 3.54 8.33
CA ARG A 47 -2.93 3.29 7.94
C ARG A 47 -3.89 4.27 8.58
N VAL A 48 -5.07 4.38 7.99
CA VAL A 48 -6.18 5.13 8.57
C VAL A 48 -6.64 4.50 9.90
N ALA A 49 -7.11 5.35 10.82
CA ALA A 49 -7.66 4.91 12.11
C ALA A 49 -9.06 4.32 11.96
N ASN A 50 -9.41 3.39 12.86
CA ASN A 50 -10.77 2.84 13.00
C ASN A 50 -11.37 2.20 11.74
N ASP A 51 -10.52 1.71 10.84
CA ASP A 51 -10.93 0.99 9.62
C ASP A 51 -10.42 -0.46 9.67
N PRO A 52 -11.30 -1.44 9.99
CA PRO A 52 -10.94 -2.84 10.04
C PRO A 52 -10.49 -3.40 8.69
N GLU A 53 -10.99 -2.87 7.58
CA GLU A 53 -10.61 -3.28 6.22
C GLU A 53 -9.17 -2.86 5.94
N ALA A 54 -8.84 -1.58 6.16
CA ALA A 54 -7.48 -1.09 5.98
C ALA A 54 -6.48 -1.83 6.89
N ALA A 55 -6.88 -2.17 8.12
CA ALA A 55 -6.07 -2.97 9.03
C ALA A 55 -5.91 -4.44 8.59
N ALA A 56 -6.91 -5.03 7.93
CA ALA A 56 -6.78 -6.37 7.34
C ALA A 56 -5.85 -6.34 6.12
N PHE A 57 -6.00 -5.34 5.26
CA PHE A 57 -5.17 -5.17 4.07
C PHE A 57 -3.70 -4.91 4.44
N GLU A 58 -3.43 -4.03 5.41
CA GLU A 58 -2.09 -3.82 5.96
C GLU A 58 -1.45 -5.14 6.44
N ARG A 59 -2.20 -5.97 7.17
CA ARG A 59 -1.69 -7.26 7.65
C ARG A 59 -1.36 -8.21 6.51
N SER A 60 -2.16 -8.22 5.45
CA SER A 60 -1.93 -9.03 4.25
C SER A 60 -0.64 -8.61 3.54
N LEU A 61 -0.47 -7.30 3.30
CA LEU A 61 0.76 -6.74 2.73
C LEU A 61 1.97 -7.05 3.60
N ARG A 62 1.86 -6.78 4.91
CA ARG A 62 2.92 -7.02 5.89
C ARG A 62 3.42 -8.46 5.84
N SER A 63 2.51 -9.42 5.82
CA SER A 63 2.86 -10.85 5.73
C SER A 63 3.62 -11.18 4.45
N ALA A 64 3.25 -10.59 3.31
CA ALA A 64 3.97 -10.78 2.05
C ALA A 64 5.40 -10.21 2.11
N PHE A 65 5.58 -9.02 2.70
CA PHE A 65 6.91 -8.46 2.94
C PHE A 65 7.76 -9.35 3.84
N GLU A 66 7.22 -9.78 4.99
CA GLU A 66 7.92 -10.65 5.93
C GLU A 66 8.32 -11.99 5.29
N GLU A 67 7.44 -12.61 4.50
CA GLU A 67 7.75 -13.86 3.79
C GLU A 67 8.82 -13.69 2.70
N ALA A 68 8.91 -12.50 2.10
CA ALA A 68 9.97 -12.16 1.17
C ALA A 68 11.31 -11.83 1.88
N GLY A 69 11.36 -11.89 3.21
CA GLY A 69 12.54 -11.59 4.00
C GLY A 69 12.77 -10.10 4.27
N TRP A 70 11.73 -9.28 4.11
CA TRP A 70 11.77 -7.87 4.44
C TRP A 70 11.42 -7.65 5.92
N ARG A 71 12.07 -6.67 6.54
CA ARG A 71 11.83 -6.27 7.92
C ARG A 71 10.82 -5.14 7.97
N VAL A 72 9.75 -5.35 8.72
CA VAL A 72 8.75 -4.31 8.99
C VAL A 72 9.27 -3.42 10.10
N ARG A 73 9.70 -2.20 9.77
CA ARG A 73 10.30 -1.26 10.73
C ARG A 73 9.26 -0.55 11.57
N ALA A 74 8.11 -0.19 10.97
CA ALA A 74 7.00 0.41 11.68
C ALA A 74 5.66 0.15 11.00
N SER A 75 4.62 0.07 11.83
CA SER A 75 3.20 0.08 11.45
C SER A 75 2.52 1.10 12.35
N LYS A 76 2.12 2.24 11.79
CA LYS A 76 1.54 3.36 12.52
C LYS A 76 0.09 3.60 12.13
N VAL A 77 -0.69 4.10 13.06
CA VAL A 77 -2.03 4.65 12.78
C VAL A 77 -1.90 6.15 12.55
N ALA A 78 -2.48 6.65 11.46
CA ALA A 78 -2.49 8.08 11.16
C ALA A 78 -3.32 8.85 12.19
N GLY A 79 -2.76 9.95 12.72
CA GLY A 79 -3.45 10.89 13.61
C GLY A 79 -4.32 11.93 12.87
N PHE A 80 -4.60 11.69 11.59
CA PHE A 80 -5.37 12.56 10.70
C PHE A 80 -6.07 11.72 9.62
N PRO A 81 -7.13 12.22 8.98
CA PRO A 81 -7.79 11.52 7.90
C PRO A 81 -6.85 11.27 6.71
N LEU A 82 -6.82 10.04 6.22
CA LEU A 82 -6.17 9.70 4.95
C LEU A 82 -7.20 9.76 3.81
N ARG A 83 -6.73 10.09 2.61
CA ARG A 83 -7.53 9.92 1.38
C ARG A 83 -7.74 8.44 1.11
N ALA A 84 -8.83 8.09 0.43
CA ALA A 84 -9.09 6.71 0.02
C ALA A 84 -8.00 6.20 -0.95
N GLY A 85 -7.72 4.91 -0.90
CA GLY A 85 -6.73 4.25 -1.74
C GLY A 85 -5.41 3.91 -1.03
N VAL A 86 -4.40 3.55 -1.83
CA VAL A 86 -3.05 3.19 -1.39
C VAL A 86 -2.07 4.22 -1.95
N PHE A 87 -1.22 4.75 -1.08
CA PHE A 87 -0.20 5.72 -1.46
C PHE A 87 1.19 5.19 -1.14
N PHE A 88 2.13 5.43 -2.04
CA PHE A 88 3.53 5.12 -1.82
C PHE A 88 4.33 6.41 -1.87
N LEU A 89 4.89 6.81 -0.74
CA LEU A 89 5.61 8.09 -0.63
C LEU A 89 7.08 7.78 -0.37
N ALA A 90 7.94 8.09 -1.34
CA ALA A 90 9.38 8.05 -1.16
C ALA A 90 9.85 9.37 -0.55
N ALA A 91 10.77 9.28 0.42
CA ALA A 91 11.26 10.42 1.17
C ALA A 91 12.00 11.40 0.26
N ASP A 92 12.84 10.87 -0.62
CA ASP A 92 13.75 11.63 -1.49
C ASP A 92 13.37 11.44 -2.97
N GLU A 93 13.82 12.35 -3.83
CA GLU A 93 13.57 12.31 -5.29
C GLU A 93 14.25 11.13 -5.98
N THR A 94 15.42 10.77 -5.46
CA THR A 94 16.24 9.64 -5.91
C THR A 94 16.39 8.65 -4.76
N PRO A 95 15.35 7.83 -4.49
CA PRO A 95 15.41 6.88 -3.39
C PRO A 95 16.37 5.72 -3.71
N PRO A 96 16.85 4.98 -2.68
CA PRO A 96 17.60 3.75 -2.89
C PRO A 96 16.80 2.69 -3.67
N SER A 97 17.50 1.78 -4.36
CA SER A 97 16.87 0.81 -5.27
C SER A 97 15.79 -0.07 -4.63
N TYR A 98 15.94 -0.42 -3.35
CA TYR A 98 14.97 -1.25 -2.65
C TYR A 98 13.59 -0.56 -2.54
N VAL A 99 13.54 0.77 -2.52
CA VAL A 99 12.29 1.53 -2.55
C VAL A 99 11.54 1.26 -3.86
N ASP A 100 12.24 1.25 -4.99
CA ASP A 100 11.65 0.93 -6.29
C ASP A 100 11.25 -0.55 -6.40
N THR A 101 11.99 -1.46 -5.74
CA THR A 101 11.58 -2.87 -5.62
C THR A 101 10.25 -3.00 -4.86
N ALA A 102 10.10 -2.29 -3.74
CA ALA A 102 8.88 -2.31 -2.94
C ALA A 102 7.68 -1.70 -3.69
N LEU A 103 7.87 -0.59 -4.41
CA LEU A 103 6.83 0.00 -5.25
C LEU A 103 6.44 -0.98 -6.37
N GLY A 104 7.42 -1.52 -7.08
CA GLY A 104 7.20 -2.50 -8.15
C GLY A 104 6.44 -3.73 -7.67
N ALA A 105 6.68 -4.21 -6.45
CA ALA A 105 5.96 -5.35 -5.89
C ALA A 105 4.46 -5.09 -5.70
N LEU A 106 4.08 -3.86 -5.31
CA LEU A 106 2.67 -3.49 -5.22
C LEU A 106 2.03 -3.41 -6.61
N THR A 107 2.74 -2.83 -7.58
CA THR A 107 2.28 -2.72 -8.97
C THR A 107 2.14 -4.08 -9.64
N ASP A 108 3.11 -4.98 -9.48
CA ASP A 108 3.09 -6.34 -10.04
C ASP A 108 1.97 -7.19 -9.43
N ALA A 109 1.57 -6.89 -8.18
CA ALA A 109 0.40 -7.48 -7.52
C ALA A 109 -0.94 -6.90 -8.02
N GLY A 110 -0.92 -5.97 -8.99
CA GLY A 110 -2.12 -5.32 -9.52
C GLY A 110 -2.78 -4.35 -8.53
N ILE A 111 -2.05 -3.87 -7.51
CA ILE A 111 -2.58 -2.89 -6.58
C ILE A 111 -2.46 -1.51 -7.23
N GLU A 112 -3.58 -0.78 -7.30
CA GLU A 112 -3.56 0.63 -7.66
C GLU A 112 -2.88 1.45 -6.55
N VAL A 113 -1.73 2.04 -6.88
CA VAL A 113 -0.91 2.82 -5.96
C VAL A 113 -0.67 4.22 -6.53
N SER A 114 -1.07 5.23 -5.76
CA SER A 114 -0.65 6.61 -6.02
C SER A 114 0.75 6.83 -5.45
N SER A 115 1.76 6.95 -6.30
CA SER A 115 3.14 7.13 -5.87
C SER A 115 3.61 8.59 -5.95
N GLY A 116 4.51 8.99 -5.05
CA GLY A 116 5.16 10.29 -5.04
C GLY A 116 6.58 10.19 -4.49
N ARG A 117 7.48 11.06 -4.97
CA ARG A 117 8.87 11.16 -4.54
C ARG A 117 9.16 12.55 -3.94
N GLY A 118 10.30 12.69 -3.26
CA GLY A 118 10.69 13.96 -2.62
C GLY A 118 9.77 14.40 -1.48
N TYR A 119 9.03 13.47 -0.86
CA TYR A 119 8.00 13.79 0.11
C TYR A 119 8.54 14.52 1.35
N ARG A 120 9.77 14.21 1.79
CA ARG A 120 10.37 14.83 2.97
C ARG A 120 10.54 16.34 2.78
N ALA A 121 11.06 16.76 1.63
CA ALA A 121 11.20 18.17 1.29
C ALA A 121 9.84 18.86 1.15
N PHE A 122 8.86 18.19 0.54
CA PHE A 122 7.48 18.67 0.44
C PHE A 122 6.82 18.86 1.81
N TYR A 123 6.98 17.90 2.72
CA TYR A 123 6.46 17.96 4.09
C TYR A 123 6.99 19.20 4.82
N GLU A 124 8.31 19.40 4.79
CA GLU A 124 8.97 20.54 5.41
C GLU A 124 8.48 21.87 4.84
N GLN A 125 8.35 21.98 3.52
CA GLN A 125 7.81 23.17 2.88
C GLN A 125 6.37 23.43 3.36
N ARG A 126 5.50 22.41 3.34
CA ARG A 126 4.11 22.54 3.79
C ARG A 126 3.99 22.95 5.25
N LYS A 127 4.88 22.46 6.12
CA LYS A 127 4.92 22.85 7.54
C LYS A 127 5.38 24.29 7.75
N ARG A 128 6.30 24.80 6.93
CA ARG A 128 6.70 26.22 6.96
C ARG A 128 5.57 27.14 6.49
N GLU A 129 4.87 26.74 5.42
CA GLU A 129 3.72 27.49 4.89
C GLU A 129 2.51 27.47 5.84
N ASN A 130 2.25 26.31 6.45
CA ASN A 130 1.14 26.11 7.36
C ASN A 130 1.56 25.16 8.50
N PRO A 131 1.92 25.69 9.69
CA PRO A 131 2.30 24.87 10.84
C PRO A 131 1.20 23.91 11.32
N ASN A 132 -0.07 24.17 11.01
CA ASN A 132 -1.20 23.30 11.36
C ASN A 132 -1.46 22.21 10.31
N TRP A 133 -0.78 22.25 9.16
CA TRP A 133 -0.89 21.20 8.16
C TRP A 133 -0.42 19.86 8.76
N ARG A 134 -1.18 18.80 8.47
CA ARG A 134 -0.91 17.44 8.93
C ARG A 134 -0.55 16.57 7.74
N GLY A 135 0.57 15.88 7.85
CA GLY A 135 1.08 14.93 6.88
C GLY A 135 1.82 13.80 7.58
N ILE A 136 2.35 12.87 6.79
CA ILE A 136 3.12 11.75 7.33
C ILE A 136 4.52 12.24 7.63
N ASP A 137 4.89 12.34 8.90
CA ASP A 137 6.27 12.68 9.27
C ASP A 137 7.18 11.47 9.13
N PHE A 138 8.32 11.65 8.45
CA PHE A 138 9.28 10.60 8.16
C PHE A 138 10.35 10.58 9.25
N ALA A 139 10.66 9.40 9.78
CA ALA A 139 11.86 9.26 10.59
C ALA A 139 13.13 9.54 9.73
N PRO A 140 14.25 9.98 10.34
CA PRO A 140 15.48 10.27 9.59
C PRO A 140 16.00 9.09 8.74
N ASP A 141 15.76 7.86 9.18
CA ASP A 141 16.17 6.61 8.53
C ASP A 141 15.06 5.95 7.70
N GLN A 142 13.93 6.63 7.52
CA GLN A 142 12.81 6.14 6.74
C GLN A 142 12.91 6.64 5.31
N ASP A 143 13.11 5.72 4.36
CA ASP A 143 13.25 6.07 2.93
C ASP A 143 11.92 6.10 2.19
N TYR A 144 10.89 5.43 2.71
CA TYR A 144 9.53 5.46 2.15
C TYR A 144 8.46 5.07 3.18
N VAL A 145 7.20 5.23 2.79
CA VAL A 145 6.04 4.68 3.50
C VAL A 145 4.97 4.22 2.54
N ILE A 146 4.31 3.10 2.88
CA ILE A 146 3.06 2.67 2.27
C ILE A 146 1.92 3.18 3.16
N ALA A 147 1.16 4.15 2.66
CA ALA A 147 0.01 4.71 3.36
C ALA A 147 -1.29 4.09 2.85
N ILE A 148 -2.07 3.50 3.77
CA ILE A 148 -3.29 2.77 3.47
C ILE A 148 -4.47 3.57 4.01
N GLY A 149 -5.17 4.27 3.11
CA GLY A 149 -6.43 4.92 3.42
C GLY A 149 -7.61 3.96 3.36
N PRO A 150 -8.85 4.46 3.56
CA PRO A 150 -10.05 3.66 3.35
C PRO A 150 -10.12 3.08 1.94
N ALA A 151 -10.87 2.00 1.76
CA ALA A 151 -11.19 1.51 0.42
C ALA A 151 -11.85 2.63 -0.41
N PRO A 152 -11.47 2.80 -1.70
CA PRO A 152 -12.21 3.67 -2.60
C PRO A 152 -13.68 3.27 -2.59
N LYS A 153 -14.59 4.25 -2.55
CA LYS A 153 -15.99 3.94 -2.82
C LYS A 153 -16.06 3.52 -4.28
N PRO A 154 -16.71 2.39 -4.63
CA PRO A 154 -17.10 2.19 -6.01
C PRO A 154 -17.89 3.42 -6.40
N GLU A 155 -17.49 4.09 -7.48
CA GLU A 155 -18.33 5.12 -8.09
C GLU A 155 -19.69 4.44 -8.30
N ALA A 156 -20.72 4.96 -7.64
CA ALA A 156 -22.06 4.54 -7.97
C ALA A 156 -22.22 4.95 -9.43
N ASP A 157 -22.28 3.97 -10.34
CA ASP A 157 -22.60 4.22 -11.74
C ASP A 157 -23.79 5.18 -11.76
N GLU A 158 -23.50 6.42 -12.12
CA GLU A 158 -24.51 7.46 -12.18
C GLU A 158 -25.30 7.22 -13.47
N GLN A 159 -26.33 6.38 -13.32
CA GLN A 159 -27.55 6.24 -14.14
C GLN A 159 -27.44 5.57 -15.52
#